data_AF-A0A7W5H6Z4-F1
#
_entry.id   AF-A0A7W5H6Z4-F1
#
_cell.length_a   1.000
_cell.length_b   1.000
_cell.length_c   1.000
_cell.angle_alpha   90.00
_cell.angle_beta   90.00
_cell.angle_gamma   90.00
#
_symmetry.space_group_name_H-M   'P 1'
#
loop_
_entity.id
_entity.type
_entity.pdbx_description
1 polymer ?
#
loop_
_entity_poly.entity_id
_entity_poly.type
_entity_poly.pdbx_seq_one_letter_code
_entity_poly.pdbx_strand_id
1 'polypeptide(L)'
;MSTINAVSDEIVPLPAPDVESKKDVWLRRIDDLAEKFGDATNPILIKETRQALKSRQFVITFSVLLVAAFAWTVAGSLSLMPLIYTTPSAPRMLIGYYVVLALPMLLVVPLAAYRSLEAEIDDGTLELLSITALSPWQIVLGKLASASLQMMLYLVALFPCVAYAYTLRGVDLPTLGLMMAVLITAALALTVVALSFAPLARGRTGRISTLLVVLMVLLLAEYLVGSAVIFTILYGNPLTIGWTVFLLVTAILLTISISHLLLTTTAAQLTPESENRSSGIRWSILALTILIFAFNAFSIEWIREDREQVLFVFFPSSLFLAGLWTFAGSMMAAESSAMTPRIQRELPGNLLSRLTLLFFTPGPATGLVFACLGILLVMTASLVGLERIQDFGSVLRPREFTILRNLIVAYSSYLIVFLLLVRGIVALVRINNHPRVEVGMAALIAIAVLAALVPYSIGLHYNDYRQYSYNGWQITNWVWTLGVTLDNQPPQWIMETAVAAMLIALLVAIATVGRRALAIRTATPKAVLEAQRNA
;
A
#
# COMPACT_ATOMS: atom_id res chain seq x y z
N MET A 1 -6.15 70.41 -67.22
CA MET A 1 -7.18 70.00 -68.19
C MET A 1 -7.44 68.51 -67.96
N SER A 2 -8.70 68.16 -67.72
CA SER A 2 -9.17 66.83 -67.32
C SER A 2 -9.09 65.79 -68.43
N THR A 3 -9.14 64.51 -68.02
CA THR A 3 -9.85 63.33 -68.61
C THR A 3 -9.22 62.11 -67.92
N ILE A 4 -9.75 61.63 -66.79
CA ILE A 4 -10.90 60.71 -66.65
C ILE A 4 -10.91 59.64 -67.74
N ASN A 5 -10.37 58.46 -67.39
CA ASN A 5 -10.80 57.19 -67.96
C ASN A 5 -11.31 56.33 -66.81
N ALA A 6 -12.58 55.95 -66.91
CA ALA A 6 -13.30 55.10 -65.98
C ALA A 6 -12.75 53.67 -66.07
N VAL A 7 -12.37 53.10 -64.92
CA VAL A 7 -12.20 51.66 -64.75
C VAL A 7 -13.40 51.19 -63.95
N SER A 8 -14.17 50.31 -64.58
CA SER A 8 -15.40 49.70 -64.10
C SER A 8 -15.22 48.96 -62.77
N ASP A 9 -16.18 49.15 -61.87
CA ASP A 9 -16.40 48.35 -60.67
C ASP A 9 -16.66 46.87 -61.05
N GLU A 10 -15.64 46.03 -60.93
CA GLU A 10 -15.85 44.59 -60.73
C GLU A 10 -16.02 44.35 -59.24
N ILE A 11 -17.28 44.16 -58.84
CA ILE A 11 -17.67 43.65 -57.52
C ILE A 11 -17.15 42.22 -57.43
N VAL A 12 -15.97 42.04 -56.82
CA VAL A 12 -15.51 40.72 -56.37
C VAL A 12 -16.50 40.24 -55.30
N PRO A 13 -17.18 39.10 -55.48
CA PRO A 13 -18.02 38.55 -54.43
C PRO A 13 -17.12 38.21 -53.25
N LEU A 14 -17.46 38.71 -52.06
CA LEU A 14 -16.90 38.20 -50.80
C LEU A 14 -17.02 36.68 -50.81
N PRO A 15 -15.97 35.91 -50.43
CA PRO A 15 -16.12 34.47 -50.27
C PRO A 15 -17.26 34.23 -49.29
N ALA A 16 -18.24 33.43 -49.72
CA ALA A 16 -19.34 33.00 -48.86
C ALA A 16 -18.77 32.45 -47.55
N PRO A 17 -19.42 32.67 -46.39
CA PRO A 17 -18.97 32.07 -45.15
C PRO A 17 -18.91 30.56 -45.38
N ASP A 18 -17.71 29.99 -45.18
CA ASP A 18 -17.49 28.55 -45.29
C ASP A 18 -18.60 27.85 -44.52
N VAL A 19 -19.44 27.11 -45.25
CA VAL A 19 -20.47 26.28 -44.63
C VAL A 19 -19.72 25.18 -43.89
N GLU A 20 -19.38 25.45 -42.63
CA GLU A 20 -18.67 24.50 -41.77
C GLU A 20 -19.40 23.17 -41.83
N SER A 21 -18.70 22.17 -42.36
CA SER A 21 -19.31 20.86 -42.51
C SER A 21 -19.64 20.35 -41.11
N LYS A 22 -20.75 19.65 -40.92
CA LYS A 22 -21.13 19.08 -39.61
C LYS A 22 -20.00 18.24 -38.98
N LYS A 23 -19.08 17.71 -39.80
CA LYS A 23 -17.89 16.99 -39.33
C LYS A 23 -16.89 17.92 -38.63
N ASP A 24 -16.71 19.15 -39.12
CA ASP A 24 -15.76 20.13 -38.58
C ASP A 24 -16.25 20.67 -37.23
N VAL A 25 -17.56 20.89 -37.10
CA VAL A 25 -18.20 21.24 -35.82
C VAL A 25 -18.11 20.10 -34.80
N TRP A 26 -18.22 18.85 -35.24
CA TRP A 26 -18.10 17.68 -34.35
C TRP A 26 -16.66 17.44 -33.90
N LEU A 27 -15.68 17.59 -34.80
CA LEU A 27 -14.25 17.51 -34.47
C LEU A 27 -13.83 18.61 -33.50
N ARG A 28 -14.24 19.87 -33.72
CA ARG A 28 -13.96 20.97 -32.78
C ARG A 28 -14.59 20.74 -31.41
N ARG A 29 -15.80 20.20 -31.32
CA ARG A 29 -16.41 19.83 -30.03
C ARG A 29 -15.63 18.75 -29.31
N ILE A 30 -15.03 17.81 -30.04
CA ILE A 30 -14.14 16.80 -29.45
C ILE A 30 -12.86 17.44 -28.98
N ASP A 31 -12.26 18.35 -29.77
CA ASP A 31 -11.04 19.07 -29.40
C ASP A 31 -11.27 19.95 -28.18
N ASP A 32 -12.33 20.75 -28.13
CA ASP A 32 -12.72 21.59 -26.99
C ASP A 32 -12.99 20.76 -25.72
N LEU A 33 -13.60 19.58 -25.89
CA LEU A 33 -13.88 18.67 -24.79
C LEU A 33 -12.59 18.01 -24.33
N ALA A 34 -11.71 17.57 -25.24
CA ALA A 34 -10.40 17.04 -24.93
C ALA A 34 -9.49 18.08 -24.27
N GLU A 35 -9.57 19.35 -24.66
CA GLU A 35 -8.83 20.47 -24.07
C GLU A 35 -9.35 20.77 -22.66
N LYS A 36 -10.67 20.86 -22.45
CA LYS A 36 -11.26 21.00 -21.10
C LYS A 36 -10.95 19.83 -20.19
N PHE A 37 -10.97 18.60 -20.72
CA PHE A 37 -10.54 17.41 -19.98
C PHE A 37 -9.05 17.48 -19.69
N GLY A 38 -8.22 17.92 -20.65
CA GLY A 38 -6.78 18.10 -20.48
C GLY A 38 -6.43 19.10 -19.39
N ASP A 39 -7.06 20.28 -19.40
CA ASP A 39 -6.85 21.35 -18.42
C ASP A 39 -7.31 20.97 -17.01
N ALA A 40 -8.37 20.17 -16.90
CA ALA A 40 -8.84 19.65 -15.62
C ALA A 40 -7.99 18.48 -15.09
N THR A 41 -7.24 17.82 -15.96
CA THR A 41 -6.43 16.65 -15.62
C THR A 41 -5.07 17.08 -15.09
N ASN A 42 -4.50 16.28 -14.19
CA ASN A 42 -3.16 16.53 -13.68
C ASN A 42 -2.15 16.67 -14.84
N PRO A 43 -1.43 17.81 -14.98
CA PRO A 43 -0.53 18.05 -16.10
C PRO A 43 0.60 17.02 -16.18
N ILE A 44 0.98 16.43 -15.04
CA ILE A 44 1.96 15.36 -14.96
C ILE A 44 1.45 14.10 -15.67
N LEU A 45 0.16 13.76 -15.53
CA LEU A 45 -0.42 12.61 -16.22
C LEU A 45 -0.29 12.74 -17.74
N ILE A 46 -0.58 13.93 -18.29
CA ILE A 46 -0.51 14.17 -19.74
C ILE A 46 0.93 14.06 -20.23
N LYS A 47 1.87 14.70 -19.51
CA LYS A 47 3.31 14.64 -19.82
C LYS A 47 3.82 13.20 -19.78
N GLU A 48 3.58 12.49 -18.68
CA GLU A 48 4.05 11.12 -18.47
C GLU A 48 3.43 10.16 -19.48
N THR A 49 2.12 10.24 -19.73
CA THR A 49 1.45 9.38 -20.72
C THR A 49 2.00 9.58 -22.13
N ARG A 50 2.21 10.83 -22.55
CA ARG A 50 2.81 11.14 -23.85
C ARG A 50 4.21 10.55 -23.97
N GLN A 51 5.03 10.67 -22.93
CA GLN A 51 6.37 10.12 -22.90
C GLN A 51 6.36 8.59 -22.88
N ALA A 52 5.47 7.99 -22.09
CA ALA A 52 5.40 6.56 -21.88
C ALA A 52 4.91 5.83 -23.15
N LEU A 53 3.92 6.38 -23.87
CA LEU A 53 3.44 5.81 -25.14
C LEU A 53 4.45 5.93 -26.29
N LYS A 54 5.32 6.95 -26.26
CA LYS A 54 6.41 7.11 -27.24
C LYS A 54 7.68 6.34 -26.85
N SER A 55 7.70 5.73 -25.67
CA SER A 55 8.88 5.01 -25.19
C SER A 55 9.14 3.75 -26.03
N ARG A 56 10.42 3.45 -26.29
CA ARG A 56 10.82 2.21 -26.96
C ARG A 56 10.33 0.98 -26.19
N GLN A 57 10.34 1.06 -24.86
CA GLN A 57 9.84 0.00 -23.99
C GLN A 57 8.38 -0.33 -24.30
N PHE A 58 7.49 0.68 -24.30
CA PHE A 58 6.07 0.48 -24.58
C PHE A 58 5.82 -0.09 -25.97
N VAL A 59 6.48 0.45 -27.00
CA VAL A 59 6.33 -0.04 -28.38
C VAL A 59 6.74 -1.51 -28.48
N ILE A 60 7.90 -1.87 -27.92
CA ILE A 60 8.38 -3.27 -27.94
C ILE A 60 7.42 -4.17 -27.18
N THR A 61 7.00 -3.81 -25.97
CA THR A 61 6.14 -4.66 -25.14
C THR A 61 4.75 -4.81 -25.73
N PHE A 62 4.18 -3.74 -26.29
CA PHE A 62 2.90 -3.76 -26.98
C PHE A 62 2.96 -4.62 -28.26
N SER A 63 4.01 -4.46 -29.07
CA SER A 63 4.21 -5.29 -30.27
C SER A 63 4.41 -6.77 -29.92
N VAL A 64 5.23 -7.07 -28.91
CA VAL A 64 5.44 -8.45 -28.44
C VAL A 64 4.14 -9.04 -27.91
N LEU A 65 3.34 -8.29 -27.16
CA LEU A 65 2.03 -8.72 -26.68
C LEU A 65 1.10 -9.07 -27.85
N LEU A 66 1.01 -8.22 -28.87
CA LEU A 66 0.16 -8.49 -30.05
C LEU A 66 0.63 -9.73 -30.83
N VAL A 67 1.94 -9.85 -31.06
CA VAL A 67 2.52 -11.01 -31.77
C VAL A 67 2.33 -12.28 -30.95
N ALA A 68 2.55 -12.23 -29.63
CA ALA A 68 2.35 -13.37 -28.74
C ALA A 68 0.88 -13.78 -28.66
N ALA A 69 -0.05 -12.82 -28.59
CA ALA A 69 -1.48 -13.07 -28.61
C ALA A 69 -1.92 -13.74 -29.92
N PHE A 70 -1.46 -13.21 -31.06
CA PHE A 70 -1.75 -13.79 -32.36
C PHE A 70 -1.14 -15.19 -32.51
N ALA A 71 0.14 -15.35 -32.17
CA ALA A 71 0.84 -16.63 -32.22
C ALA A 71 0.18 -17.67 -31.31
N TRP A 72 -0.21 -17.31 -30.09
CA TRP A 72 -0.94 -18.19 -29.18
C TRP A 72 -2.32 -18.55 -29.73
N THR A 73 -3.03 -17.61 -30.36
CA THR A 73 -4.31 -17.89 -30.99
C THR A 73 -4.17 -18.93 -32.09
N VAL A 74 -3.19 -18.77 -32.99
CA VAL A 74 -2.95 -19.72 -34.10
C VAL A 74 -2.43 -21.05 -33.58
N ALA A 75 -1.35 -21.06 -32.79
CA ALA A 75 -0.73 -22.27 -32.28
C ALA A 75 -1.66 -23.04 -31.32
N GLY A 76 -2.35 -22.32 -30.43
CA GLY A 76 -3.35 -22.89 -29.52
C GLY A 76 -4.48 -23.57 -30.30
N SER A 77 -5.07 -22.88 -31.28
CA SER A 77 -6.16 -23.45 -32.10
C SER A 77 -5.70 -24.69 -32.88
N LEU A 78 -4.52 -24.64 -33.50
CA LEU A 78 -3.95 -25.78 -34.24
C LEU A 78 -3.64 -26.97 -33.32
N SER A 79 -3.08 -26.71 -32.14
CA SER A 79 -2.74 -27.76 -31.16
C SER A 79 -3.96 -28.49 -30.59
N LEU A 80 -5.14 -27.86 -30.66
CA LEU A 80 -6.40 -28.40 -30.19
C LEU A 80 -7.22 -29.05 -31.30
N MET A 81 -6.80 -28.95 -32.57
CA MET A 81 -7.53 -29.54 -33.69
C MET A 81 -7.32 -31.07 -33.74
N PRO A 82 -8.35 -31.90 -34.00
CA PRO A 82 -9.77 -31.54 -34.27
C PRO A 82 -10.65 -31.44 -33.01
N LEU A 83 -10.10 -31.72 -31.81
CA LEU A 83 -10.86 -31.77 -30.56
C LEU A 83 -11.53 -30.44 -30.18
N ILE A 84 -11.04 -29.31 -30.71
CA ILE A 84 -11.63 -27.98 -30.51
C ILE A 84 -13.11 -27.91 -30.91
N TYR A 85 -13.58 -28.76 -31.83
CA TYR A 85 -14.98 -28.82 -32.24
C TYR A 85 -15.87 -29.62 -31.29
N THR A 86 -15.29 -30.55 -30.54
CA THR A 86 -16.04 -31.55 -29.76
C THR A 86 -15.85 -31.42 -28.25
N THR A 87 -14.78 -30.75 -27.81
CA THR A 87 -14.35 -30.72 -26.41
C THR A 87 -14.19 -29.27 -25.92
N PRO A 88 -14.69 -28.92 -24.72
CA PRO A 88 -14.47 -27.61 -24.12
C PRO A 88 -12.98 -27.28 -24.03
N SER A 89 -12.58 -26.22 -24.72
CA SER A 89 -11.15 -25.87 -24.88
C SER A 89 -10.80 -24.47 -24.38
N ALA A 90 -11.78 -23.72 -23.87
CA ALA A 90 -11.59 -22.36 -23.34
C ALA A 90 -10.53 -22.27 -22.22
N PRO A 91 -10.46 -23.18 -21.22
CA PRO A 91 -9.50 -23.06 -20.12
C PRO A 91 -8.04 -22.99 -20.58
N ARG A 92 -7.65 -23.86 -21.53
CA ARG A 92 -6.28 -23.89 -22.06
C ARG A 92 -5.94 -22.61 -22.83
N MET A 93 -6.88 -22.12 -23.64
CA MET A 93 -6.69 -20.89 -24.39
C MET A 93 -6.59 -19.67 -23.47
N LEU A 94 -7.47 -19.58 -22.46
CA LEU A 94 -7.45 -18.50 -21.48
C LEU A 94 -6.16 -18.47 -20.67
N ILE A 95 -5.58 -19.61 -20.28
CA ILE A 95 -4.31 -19.63 -19.54
C ILE A 95 -3.20 -18.93 -20.35
N GLY A 96 -3.08 -19.22 -21.65
CA GLY A 96 -2.05 -18.55 -22.45
C GLY A 96 -2.35 -17.06 -22.67
N TYR A 97 -3.61 -16.67 -22.90
CA TYR A 97 -3.96 -15.25 -22.98
C TYR A 97 -3.72 -14.51 -21.65
N TYR A 98 -3.99 -15.18 -20.52
CA TYR A 98 -3.68 -14.68 -19.19
C TYR A 98 -2.17 -14.45 -19.05
N VAL A 99 -1.32 -15.43 -19.40
CA VAL A 99 0.14 -15.28 -19.30
C VAL A 99 0.66 -14.15 -20.19
N VAL A 100 0.15 -14.04 -21.43
CA VAL A 100 0.52 -12.96 -22.36
C VAL A 100 0.12 -11.58 -21.81
N LEU A 101 -1.00 -11.49 -21.08
CA LEU A 101 -1.45 -10.25 -20.44
C LEU A 101 -0.76 -9.96 -19.10
N ALA A 102 -0.55 -10.98 -18.28
CA ALA A 102 -0.06 -10.88 -16.91
C ALA A 102 1.38 -10.36 -16.87
N LEU A 103 2.26 -10.89 -17.73
CA LEU A 103 3.66 -10.49 -17.78
C LEU A 103 3.83 -8.95 -17.96
N PRO A 104 3.25 -8.29 -18.97
CA PRO A 104 3.38 -6.84 -19.07
C PRO A 104 2.67 -6.08 -17.94
N MET A 105 1.52 -6.57 -17.46
CA MET A 105 0.72 -5.89 -16.43
C MET A 105 1.37 -5.92 -15.04
N LEU A 106 1.91 -7.06 -14.63
CA LEU A 106 2.44 -7.30 -13.29
C LEU A 106 3.96 -7.12 -13.20
N LEU A 107 4.70 -7.23 -14.31
CA LEU A 107 6.16 -7.05 -14.34
C LEU A 107 6.57 -5.74 -15.00
N VAL A 108 6.21 -5.54 -16.27
CA VAL A 108 6.77 -4.46 -17.10
C VAL A 108 6.29 -3.09 -16.65
N VAL A 109 4.98 -2.90 -16.44
CA VAL A 109 4.43 -1.59 -16.07
C VAL A 109 4.88 -1.14 -14.67
N PRO A 110 4.80 -1.97 -13.61
CA PRO A 110 5.35 -1.59 -12.30
C PRO A 110 6.84 -1.24 -12.35
N LEU A 111 7.63 -2.01 -13.09
CA LEU A 111 9.06 -1.75 -13.24
C LEU A 111 9.33 -0.45 -14.02
N ALA A 112 8.53 -0.14 -15.04
CA ALA A 112 8.61 1.13 -15.77
C ALA A 112 8.32 2.32 -14.85
N ALA A 113 7.27 2.21 -14.02
CA ALA A 113 6.88 3.24 -13.06
C ALA A 113 7.96 3.46 -11.97
N TYR A 114 8.56 2.39 -11.45
CA TYR A 114 9.71 2.48 -10.53
C TYR A 114 10.87 3.23 -11.17
N ARG A 115 11.30 2.81 -12.38
CA ARG A 115 12.45 3.42 -13.07
C ARG A 115 12.20 4.87 -13.45
N SER A 116 10.98 5.25 -13.82
CA SER A 116 10.66 6.63 -14.20
C SER A 116 10.68 7.57 -12.99
N LEU A 117 10.31 7.09 -11.80
CA LEU A 117 10.43 7.88 -10.57
C LEU A 117 11.87 7.88 -10.02
N GLU A 118 12.55 6.73 -10.06
CA GLU A 118 13.97 6.61 -9.65
C GLU A 118 14.87 7.54 -10.47
N ALA A 119 14.69 7.61 -11.79
CA ALA A 119 15.46 8.51 -12.65
C ALA A 119 15.22 9.99 -12.31
N GLU A 120 13.98 10.37 -11.99
CA GLU A 120 13.64 11.76 -11.63
C GLU A 120 14.28 12.18 -10.29
N ILE A 121 14.36 11.23 -9.35
CA ILE A 121 15.09 11.40 -8.07
C ILE A 121 16.58 11.57 -8.33
N ASP A 122 17.16 10.74 -9.22
CA ASP A 122 18.59 10.76 -9.52
C ASP A 122 19.04 12.04 -10.24
N ASP A 123 18.26 12.49 -11.21
CA ASP A 123 18.56 13.68 -12.01
C ASP A 123 18.45 15.00 -11.19
N GLY A 124 18.07 14.94 -9.90
CA GLY A 124 17.88 16.10 -9.03
C GLY A 124 16.68 16.97 -9.44
N THR A 125 15.95 16.59 -10.49
CA THR A 125 14.80 17.31 -11.03
C THR A 125 13.63 17.37 -10.04
N LEU A 126 13.53 16.42 -9.12
CA LEU A 126 12.54 16.48 -8.04
C LEU A 126 12.78 17.63 -7.06
N GLU A 127 14.03 18.01 -6.78
CA GLU A 127 14.28 19.18 -5.94
C GLU A 127 13.84 20.46 -6.66
N LEU A 128 14.08 20.56 -7.97
CA LEU A 128 13.62 21.67 -8.80
C LEU A 128 12.09 21.72 -8.90
N LEU A 129 11.42 20.58 -9.05
CA LEU A 129 9.95 20.47 -9.09
C LEU A 129 9.32 20.66 -7.71
N SER A 130 10.00 20.29 -6.62
CA SER A 130 9.53 20.50 -5.25
C SER A 130 9.53 21.97 -4.81
N ILE A 131 10.26 22.82 -5.55
CA ILE A 131 10.23 24.28 -5.40
C ILE A 131 9.04 24.90 -6.18
N THR A 132 8.45 24.16 -7.13
CA THR A 132 7.26 24.60 -7.88
C THR A 132 5.96 24.35 -7.09
N ALA A 133 4.84 24.92 -7.53
CA ALA A 133 3.53 24.81 -6.87
C ALA A 133 2.88 23.40 -6.93
N LEU A 134 3.59 22.37 -7.39
CA LEU A 134 3.06 21.02 -7.53
C LEU A 134 3.21 20.23 -6.23
N SER A 135 2.11 19.68 -5.72
CA SER A 135 2.14 18.84 -4.54
C SER A 135 2.78 17.47 -4.83
N PRO A 136 3.54 16.86 -3.90
CA PRO A 136 4.10 15.53 -4.07
C PRO A 136 3.05 14.45 -4.39
N TRP A 137 1.83 14.62 -3.89
CA TRP A 137 0.69 13.77 -4.23
C TRP A 137 0.31 13.83 -5.72
N GLN A 138 0.32 15.02 -6.33
CA GLN A 138 0.07 15.16 -7.77
C GLN A 138 1.15 14.44 -8.59
N ILE A 139 2.41 14.46 -8.15
CA ILE A 139 3.49 13.75 -8.85
C ILE A 139 3.24 12.24 -8.86
N VAL A 140 3.04 11.65 -7.69
CA VAL A 140 2.90 10.19 -7.59
C VAL A 140 1.59 9.70 -8.23
N LEU A 141 0.48 10.42 -8.04
CA LEU A 141 -0.80 10.07 -8.70
C LEU A 141 -0.72 10.22 -10.23
N GLY A 142 0.00 11.21 -10.74
CA GLY A 142 0.23 11.37 -12.18
C GLY A 142 0.94 10.15 -12.79
N LYS A 143 1.98 9.64 -12.11
CA LYS A 143 2.70 8.42 -12.55
C LYS A 143 1.84 7.16 -12.43
N LEU A 144 1.09 7.00 -11.34
CA LEU A 144 0.17 5.87 -11.18
C LEU A 144 -0.91 5.86 -12.25
N ALA A 145 -1.50 7.02 -12.55
CA ALA A 145 -2.53 7.15 -13.58
C ALA A 145 -1.96 6.93 -14.99
N SER A 146 -0.69 7.30 -15.24
CA SER A 146 -0.03 7.01 -16.52
C SER A 146 0.18 5.50 -16.68
N ALA A 147 0.63 4.82 -15.63
CA ALA A 147 0.78 3.37 -15.58
C ALA A 147 -0.57 2.65 -15.76
N SER A 148 -1.64 3.11 -15.11
CA SER A 148 -2.97 2.50 -15.25
C SER A 148 -3.54 2.66 -16.67
N LEU A 149 -3.24 3.77 -17.36
CA LEU A 149 -3.62 3.95 -18.76
C LEU A 149 -2.88 2.96 -19.67
N GLN A 150 -1.58 2.73 -19.45
CA GLN A 150 -0.85 1.69 -20.19
C GLN A 150 -1.45 0.30 -19.98
N MET A 151 -1.81 -0.03 -18.74
CA MET A 151 -2.50 -1.29 -18.41
C MET A 151 -3.83 -1.43 -19.16
N MET A 152 -4.62 -0.35 -19.20
CA MET A 152 -5.88 -0.32 -19.92
C MET A 152 -5.68 -0.59 -21.42
N LEU A 153 -4.63 -0.04 -22.04
CA LEU A 153 -4.32 -0.29 -23.45
C LEU A 153 -3.98 -1.77 -23.73
N TYR A 154 -3.20 -2.42 -22.85
CA TYR A 154 -2.92 -3.85 -22.99
C TYR A 154 -4.19 -4.70 -22.84
N LEU A 155 -5.05 -4.34 -21.88
CA LEU A 155 -6.32 -5.03 -21.66
C LEU A 155 -7.25 -4.89 -22.87
N VAL A 156 -7.41 -3.69 -23.40
CA VAL A 156 -8.25 -3.43 -24.59
C VAL A 156 -7.71 -4.16 -25.81
N ALA A 157 -6.39 -4.21 -26.00
CA ALA A 157 -5.77 -4.92 -27.11
C ALA A 157 -6.02 -6.45 -27.06
N LEU A 158 -6.03 -7.04 -25.87
CA LEU A 158 -6.27 -8.48 -25.68
C LEU A 158 -7.75 -8.85 -25.51
N PHE A 159 -8.64 -7.88 -25.35
CA PHE A 159 -10.07 -8.11 -25.17
C PHE A 159 -10.70 -9.01 -26.25
N PRO A 160 -10.42 -8.84 -27.57
CA PRO A 160 -10.96 -9.73 -28.60
C PRO A 160 -10.48 -11.18 -28.47
N CYS A 161 -9.25 -11.40 -28.00
CA CYS A 161 -8.69 -12.73 -27.79
C CYS A 161 -9.36 -13.45 -26.62
N VAL A 162 -9.61 -12.73 -25.53
CA VAL A 162 -10.35 -13.24 -24.37
C VAL A 162 -11.80 -13.55 -24.75
N ALA A 163 -12.44 -12.70 -25.56
CA ALA A 163 -13.78 -12.95 -26.09
C ALA A 163 -13.81 -14.19 -26.98
N TYR A 164 -12.80 -14.39 -27.84
CA TYR A 164 -12.66 -15.62 -28.63
C TYR A 164 -12.56 -16.86 -27.75
N ALA A 165 -11.71 -16.84 -26.72
CA ALA A 165 -11.57 -17.97 -25.80
C ALA A 165 -12.89 -18.34 -25.12
N TYR A 166 -13.71 -17.35 -24.75
CA TYR A 166 -15.02 -17.58 -24.15
C TYR A 166 -15.98 -18.36 -25.08
N THR A 167 -15.89 -18.17 -26.40
CA THR A 167 -16.73 -18.91 -27.37
C THR A 167 -16.42 -20.41 -27.43
N LEU A 168 -15.23 -20.85 -26.98
CA LEU A 168 -14.77 -22.24 -27.04
C LEU A 168 -15.34 -23.16 -25.94
N ARG A 169 -16.27 -22.64 -25.12
CA ARG A 169 -16.98 -23.33 -24.03
C ARG A 169 -16.05 -23.85 -22.93
N GLY A 170 -16.61 -24.00 -21.72
CA GLY A 170 -15.90 -24.57 -20.57
C GLY A 170 -15.36 -23.57 -19.57
N VAL A 171 -15.72 -22.29 -19.68
CA VAL A 171 -15.44 -21.27 -18.64
C VAL A 171 -16.66 -20.36 -18.49
N ASP A 172 -17.05 -20.12 -17.24
CA ASP A 172 -18.19 -19.26 -16.91
C ASP A 172 -17.79 -17.78 -16.93
N LEU A 173 -18.76 -16.91 -17.24
CA LEU A 173 -18.56 -15.46 -17.26
C LEU A 173 -18.06 -14.88 -15.91
N PRO A 174 -18.55 -15.34 -14.73
CA PRO A 174 -18.02 -14.90 -13.45
C PRO A 174 -16.53 -15.21 -13.25
N THR A 175 -16.06 -16.36 -13.73
CA THR A 175 -14.64 -16.76 -13.64
C THR A 175 -13.76 -15.86 -14.49
N LEU A 176 -14.22 -15.51 -15.69
CA LEU A 176 -13.54 -14.54 -16.56
C LEU A 176 -13.51 -13.15 -15.91
N GLY A 177 -14.63 -12.68 -15.36
CA GLY A 177 -14.70 -11.42 -14.62
C GLY A 177 -13.78 -11.38 -13.41
N LEU A 178 -13.75 -12.46 -12.62
CA LEU A 178 -12.87 -12.61 -11.45
C LEU A 178 -11.39 -12.58 -11.85
N MET A 179 -11.01 -13.31 -12.92
CA MET A 179 -9.65 -13.29 -13.47
C MET A 179 -9.22 -11.86 -13.82
N MET A 180 -10.05 -11.14 -14.57
CA MET A 180 -9.74 -9.77 -14.98
C MET A 180 -9.65 -8.83 -13.79
N ALA A 181 -10.57 -8.94 -12.83
CA ALA A 181 -10.58 -8.10 -11.65
C ALA A 181 -9.35 -8.34 -10.76
N VAL A 182 -9.00 -9.61 -10.49
CA VAL A 182 -7.79 -9.96 -9.73
C VAL A 182 -6.54 -9.43 -10.43
N LEU A 183 -6.45 -9.57 -11.75
CA LEU A 183 -5.29 -9.10 -12.52
C LEU A 183 -5.15 -7.56 -12.46
N ILE A 184 -6.23 -6.81 -12.66
CA ILE A 184 -6.22 -5.35 -12.58
C ILE A 184 -5.86 -4.89 -11.17
N THR A 185 -6.50 -5.45 -10.15
CA THR A 185 -6.27 -5.09 -8.75
C THR A 185 -4.83 -5.41 -8.33
N ALA A 186 -4.30 -6.58 -8.73
CA ALA A 186 -2.91 -6.95 -8.47
C ALA A 186 -1.92 -6.02 -9.19
N ALA A 187 -2.16 -5.70 -10.47
CA ALA A 187 -1.29 -4.81 -11.24
C ALA A 187 -1.24 -3.39 -10.64
N LEU A 188 -2.39 -2.86 -10.22
CA LEU A 188 -2.44 -1.58 -9.51
C LEU A 188 -1.74 -1.64 -8.15
N ALA A 189 -1.93 -2.70 -7.37
CA ALA A 189 -1.22 -2.86 -6.10
C ALA A 189 0.29 -2.91 -6.31
N LEU A 190 0.77 -3.66 -7.30
CA LEU A 190 2.19 -3.81 -7.60
C LEU A 190 2.82 -2.53 -8.15
N THR A 191 2.10 -1.74 -8.97
CA THR A 191 2.62 -0.41 -9.39
C THR A 191 2.77 0.53 -8.22
N VAL A 192 1.84 0.54 -7.28
CA VAL A 192 1.94 1.37 -6.08
C VAL A 192 3.09 0.92 -5.17
N VAL A 193 3.26 -0.40 -5.00
CA VAL A 193 4.43 -0.96 -4.32
C VAL A 193 5.72 -0.53 -5.04
N ALA A 194 5.81 -0.71 -6.35
CA ALA A 194 7.00 -0.30 -7.10
C ALA A 194 7.31 1.20 -6.94
N LEU A 195 6.29 2.07 -7.03
CA LEU A 195 6.46 3.51 -6.80
C LEU A 195 6.90 3.86 -5.38
N SER A 196 6.47 3.11 -4.35
CA SER A 196 6.85 3.39 -2.96
C SER A 196 8.29 3.00 -2.61
N PHE A 197 8.87 2.06 -3.35
CA PHE A 197 10.28 1.68 -3.20
C PHE A 197 11.24 2.62 -3.93
N ALA A 198 10.79 3.40 -4.93
CA ALA A 198 11.69 4.27 -5.70
C ALA A 198 12.43 5.33 -4.86
N PRO A 199 11.80 6.06 -3.92
CA PRO A 199 12.50 7.06 -3.10
C PRO A 199 13.47 6.48 -2.06
N LEU A 200 13.41 5.17 -1.79
CA LEU A 200 14.33 4.48 -0.89
C LEU A 200 15.72 4.24 -1.53
N ALA A 201 15.80 4.32 -2.86
CA ALA A 201 16.99 4.03 -3.65
C ALA A 201 18.06 5.14 -3.55
N ARG A 202 18.84 5.14 -2.46
CA ARG A 202 19.90 6.16 -2.23
C ARG A 202 21.30 5.63 -2.54
N GLY A 203 22.03 6.37 -3.39
CA GLY A 203 23.38 6.01 -3.82
C GLY A 203 23.41 4.79 -4.76
N ARG A 204 24.58 4.49 -5.33
CA ARG A 204 24.73 3.45 -6.37
C ARG A 204 24.35 2.05 -5.88
N THR A 205 24.81 1.66 -4.69
CA THR A 205 24.51 0.34 -4.11
C THR A 205 23.05 0.22 -3.67
N GLY A 206 22.48 1.30 -3.11
CA GLY A 206 21.08 1.35 -2.70
C GLY A 206 20.13 1.09 -3.88
N ARG A 207 20.39 1.72 -5.03
CA ARG A 207 19.60 1.53 -6.26
C ARG A 207 19.57 0.11 -6.76
N ILE A 208 20.73 -0.55 -6.81
CA ILE A 208 20.81 -1.96 -7.22
C ILE A 208 20.02 -2.83 -6.23
N SER A 209 20.16 -2.57 -4.93
CA SER A 209 19.44 -3.35 -3.92
C SER A 209 17.92 -3.16 -3.98
N THR A 210 17.42 -1.92 -4.13
CA THR A 210 15.98 -1.64 -4.21
C THR A 210 15.39 -2.17 -5.51
N LEU A 211 16.12 -2.06 -6.63
CA LEU A 211 15.72 -2.65 -7.90
C LEU A 211 15.59 -4.18 -7.80
N LEU A 212 16.55 -4.86 -7.16
CA LEU A 212 16.50 -6.31 -6.96
C LEU A 212 15.34 -6.71 -6.05
N VAL A 213 15.07 -5.95 -4.98
CA VAL A 213 13.92 -6.19 -4.09
C VAL A 213 12.61 -6.01 -4.84
N VAL A 214 12.45 -4.92 -5.60
CA VAL A 214 11.26 -4.68 -6.42
C VAL A 214 11.07 -5.82 -7.42
N LEU A 215 12.12 -6.21 -8.15
CA LEU A 215 12.06 -7.31 -9.11
C LEU A 215 11.66 -8.63 -8.44
N MET A 216 12.22 -8.94 -7.27
CA MET A 216 11.87 -10.14 -6.50
C MET A 216 10.40 -10.13 -6.07
N VAL A 217 9.89 -9.00 -5.58
CA VAL A 217 8.49 -8.84 -5.20
C VAL A 217 7.56 -8.99 -6.41
N LEU A 218 7.90 -8.39 -7.55
CA LEU A 218 7.11 -8.49 -8.78
C LEU A 218 7.08 -9.94 -9.31
N LEU A 219 8.21 -10.64 -9.32
CA LEU A 219 8.28 -12.04 -9.77
C LEU A 219 7.55 -12.99 -8.81
N LEU A 220 7.67 -12.77 -7.50
CA LEU A 220 6.92 -13.54 -6.50
C LEU A 220 5.41 -13.32 -6.65
N ALA A 221 4.99 -12.08 -6.86
CA ALA A 221 3.58 -11.75 -7.07
C ALA A 221 3.05 -12.34 -8.39
N GLU A 222 3.83 -12.29 -9.48
CA GLU A 222 3.51 -12.95 -10.75
C GLU A 222 3.27 -14.45 -10.53
N TYR A 223 4.14 -15.12 -9.77
CA TYR A 223 3.99 -16.54 -9.48
C TYR A 223 2.76 -16.83 -8.60
N LEU A 224 2.55 -16.07 -7.52
CA LEU A 224 1.45 -16.30 -6.57
C LEU A 224 0.09 -15.98 -7.21
N VAL A 225 -0.05 -14.81 -7.84
CA VAL A 225 -1.28 -14.41 -8.52
C VAL A 225 -1.53 -15.29 -9.74
N GLY A 226 -0.47 -15.60 -10.51
CA GLY A 226 -0.55 -16.46 -11.68
C GLY A 226 -0.99 -17.87 -11.33
N SER A 227 -0.39 -18.49 -10.32
CA SER A 227 -0.79 -19.82 -9.86
C SER A 227 -2.22 -19.84 -9.34
N ALA A 228 -2.66 -18.82 -8.58
CA ALA A 228 -4.03 -18.71 -8.10
C ALA A 228 -5.04 -18.60 -9.26
N VAL A 229 -4.79 -17.70 -10.22
CA VAL A 229 -5.68 -17.51 -11.38
C VAL A 229 -5.73 -18.76 -12.26
N ILE A 230 -4.58 -19.38 -12.56
CA ILE A 230 -4.52 -20.60 -13.36
C ILE A 230 -5.26 -21.74 -12.66
N PHE A 231 -5.12 -21.86 -11.34
CA PHE A 231 -5.87 -22.84 -10.56
C PHE A 231 -7.38 -22.62 -10.66
N THR A 232 -7.85 -21.37 -10.54
CA THR A 232 -9.27 -21.04 -10.71
C THR A 232 -9.78 -21.33 -12.12
N ILE A 233 -8.96 -21.12 -13.16
CA ILE A 233 -9.35 -21.44 -14.55
C ILE A 233 -9.46 -22.96 -14.77
N LEU A 234 -8.55 -23.75 -14.18
CA LEU A 234 -8.49 -25.21 -14.39
C LEU A 234 -9.53 -25.98 -13.57
N TYR A 235 -9.70 -25.62 -12.30
CA TYR A 235 -10.53 -26.36 -11.35
C TYR A 235 -11.86 -25.67 -11.02
N GLY A 236 -12.07 -24.46 -11.55
CA GLY A 236 -13.18 -23.61 -11.18
C GLY A 236 -12.97 -22.92 -9.83
N ASN A 237 -13.91 -22.05 -9.48
CA ASN A 237 -13.91 -21.39 -8.18
C ASN A 237 -14.62 -22.30 -7.15
N PRO A 238 -13.93 -22.80 -6.11
CA PRO A 238 -14.53 -23.64 -5.09
C PRO A 238 -15.42 -22.85 -4.12
N LEU A 239 -15.33 -21.52 -4.11
CA LEU A 239 -16.04 -20.65 -3.18
C LEU A 239 -17.47 -20.39 -3.66
N THR A 240 -18.38 -20.19 -2.70
CA THR A 240 -19.73 -19.73 -3.02
C THR A 240 -19.71 -18.33 -3.62
N ILE A 241 -20.78 -17.95 -4.31
CA ILE A 241 -20.90 -16.62 -4.94
C ILE A 241 -20.78 -15.51 -3.87
N GLY A 242 -21.39 -15.70 -2.70
CA GLY A 242 -21.31 -14.74 -1.59
C GLY A 242 -19.87 -14.52 -1.11
N TRP A 243 -19.12 -15.60 -0.92
CA TRP A 243 -17.70 -15.54 -0.53
C TRP A 243 -16.82 -14.90 -1.59
N THR A 244 -17.07 -15.22 -2.86
CA THR A 244 -16.33 -14.65 -3.98
C THR A 244 -16.52 -13.14 -4.06
N VAL A 245 -17.76 -12.66 -3.94
CA VAL A 245 -18.07 -11.23 -3.96
C VAL A 245 -17.46 -10.54 -2.74
N PHE A 246 -17.58 -11.13 -1.55
CA PHE A 246 -16.98 -10.59 -0.33
C PHE A 246 -15.46 -10.41 -0.48
N LEU A 247 -14.74 -11.48 -0.86
CA LEU A 247 -13.28 -11.43 -1.02
C LEU A 247 -12.86 -10.46 -2.12
N LEU A 248 -13.60 -10.38 -3.23
CA LEU A 248 -13.31 -9.43 -4.31
C LEU A 248 -13.46 -7.99 -3.85
N VAL A 249 -14.57 -7.65 -3.19
CA VAL A 249 -14.82 -6.31 -2.65
C VAL A 249 -13.78 -5.95 -1.59
N THR A 250 -13.48 -6.87 -0.68
CA THR A 250 -12.43 -6.70 0.32
C THR A 250 -11.07 -6.50 -0.32
N ALA A 251 -10.70 -7.29 -1.34
CA ALA A 251 -9.43 -7.13 -2.04
C ALA A 251 -9.31 -5.75 -2.71
N ILE A 252 -10.37 -5.28 -3.39
CA ILE A 252 -10.37 -3.96 -4.04
C ILE A 252 -10.22 -2.84 -3.00
N LEU A 253 -11.02 -2.87 -1.92
CA LEU A 253 -10.98 -1.85 -0.88
C LEU A 253 -9.65 -1.87 -0.09
N LEU A 254 -9.10 -3.04 0.19
CA LEU A 254 -7.78 -3.18 0.80
C LEU A 254 -6.70 -2.65 -0.14
N THR A 255 -6.74 -2.96 -1.43
CA THR A 255 -5.79 -2.40 -2.40
C THR A 255 -5.88 -0.88 -2.43
N ILE A 256 -7.07 -0.29 -2.42
CA ILE A 256 -7.24 1.17 -2.37
C ILE A 256 -6.63 1.74 -1.08
N SER A 257 -6.92 1.15 0.08
CA SER A 257 -6.45 1.64 1.38
C SER A 257 -4.94 1.47 1.57
N ILE A 258 -4.40 0.30 1.21
CA ILE A 258 -2.95 0.05 1.19
C ILE A 258 -2.27 0.99 0.19
N SER A 259 -2.89 1.24 -0.98
CA SER A 259 -2.36 2.18 -1.95
C SER A 259 -2.30 3.60 -1.39
N HIS A 260 -3.36 4.05 -0.71
CA HIS A 260 -3.36 5.35 -0.03
C HIS A 260 -2.25 5.44 1.02
N LEU A 261 -2.05 4.39 1.82
CA LEU A 261 -0.96 4.34 2.79
C LEU A 261 0.42 4.38 2.11
N LEU A 262 0.66 3.56 1.10
CA LEU A 262 1.95 3.53 0.42
C LEU A 262 2.22 4.85 -0.32
N LEU A 263 1.24 5.40 -1.04
CA LEU A 263 1.38 6.69 -1.72
C LEU A 263 1.58 7.86 -0.76
N THR A 264 0.91 7.87 0.41
CA THR A 264 1.21 8.86 1.47
C THR A 264 2.64 8.73 1.97
N THR A 265 3.15 7.51 2.15
CA THR A 265 4.54 7.31 2.56
C THR A 265 5.53 7.74 1.48
N THR A 266 5.23 7.51 0.19
CA THR A 266 6.04 8.00 -0.94
C THR A 266 6.05 9.53 -0.96
N ALA A 267 4.87 10.16 -0.87
CA ALA A 267 4.74 11.62 -0.82
C ALA A 267 5.44 12.23 0.41
N ALA A 268 5.42 11.54 1.55
CA ALA A 268 6.12 11.94 2.78
C ALA A 268 7.66 11.86 2.64
N GLN A 269 8.18 10.97 1.80
CA GLN A 269 9.62 10.90 1.50
C GLN A 269 10.08 12.00 0.54
N LEU A 270 9.18 12.45 -0.36
CA LEU A 270 9.44 13.53 -1.32
C LEU A 270 9.24 14.94 -0.73
N THR A 271 8.40 15.09 0.30
CA THR A 271 8.18 16.38 0.98
C THR A 271 9.43 16.82 1.74
N PRO A 272 9.80 18.11 1.77
CA PRO A 272 10.94 18.60 2.57
C PRO A 272 10.82 18.34 4.08
N GLU A 273 11.94 18.33 4.81
CA GLU A 273 11.94 18.09 6.28
C GLU A 273 11.23 19.19 7.08
N SER A 274 11.02 20.35 6.46
CA SER A 274 10.36 21.50 7.07
C SER A 274 8.83 21.39 7.08
N GLU A 275 8.26 20.44 6.34
CA GLU A 275 6.82 20.19 6.23
C GLU A 275 6.38 18.94 7.02
N ASN A 276 5.08 18.83 7.25
CA ASN A 276 4.50 17.75 8.02
C ASN A 276 4.46 16.43 7.23
N ARG A 277 5.39 15.51 7.54
CA ARG A 277 5.49 14.19 6.91
C ARG A 277 4.67 13.09 7.60
N SER A 278 4.37 13.26 8.89
CA SER A 278 3.89 12.15 9.74
C SER A 278 2.37 12.05 9.84
N SER A 279 1.65 13.18 9.84
CA SER A 279 0.21 13.18 10.11
C SER A 279 -0.58 12.41 9.06
N GLY A 280 -0.25 12.56 7.78
CA GLY A 280 -0.90 11.81 6.70
C GLY A 280 -0.72 10.30 6.80
N ILE A 281 0.47 9.86 7.22
CA ILE A 281 0.78 8.44 7.43
C ILE A 281 -0.04 7.88 8.60
N ARG A 282 -0.13 8.61 9.72
CA ARG A 282 -0.90 8.18 10.91
C ARG A 282 -2.39 8.02 10.58
N TRP A 283 -2.99 8.96 9.86
CA TRP A 283 -4.37 8.84 9.39
C TRP A 283 -4.57 7.66 8.47
N SER A 284 -3.63 7.42 7.56
CA SER A 284 -3.71 6.32 6.59
C SER A 284 -3.62 4.95 7.27
N ILE A 285 -2.72 4.77 8.24
CA ILE A 285 -2.60 3.52 9.01
C ILE A 285 -3.86 3.28 9.84
N LEU A 286 -4.41 4.33 10.48
CA LEU A 286 -5.64 4.21 11.24
C LEU A 286 -6.83 3.83 10.34
N ALA A 287 -6.97 4.47 9.18
CA ALA A 287 -8.02 4.14 8.21
C ALA A 287 -7.92 2.69 7.72
N LEU A 288 -6.72 2.22 7.41
CA LEU A 288 -6.47 0.82 7.03
C LEU A 288 -6.81 -0.14 8.18
N THR A 289 -6.46 0.21 9.42
CA THR A 289 -6.78 -0.59 10.61
C THR A 289 -8.29 -0.72 10.81
N ILE A 290 -9.02 0.39 10.68
CA ILE A 290 -10.49 0.40 10.79
C ILE A 290 -11.12 -0.44 9.68
N LEU A 291 -10.62 -0.33 8.44
CA LEU A 291 -11.13 -1.10 7.31
C LEU A 291 -10.94 -2.61 7.51
N ILE A 292 -9.75 -3.03 7.95
CA ILE A 292 -9.47 -4.45 8.23
C ILE A 292 -10.32 -4.95 9.40
N PHE A 293 -10.51 -4.14 10.44
CA PHE A 293 -11.44 -4.47 11.52
C PHE A 293 -12.85 -4.70 10.96
N ALA A 294 -13.34 -3.79 10.13
CA ALA A 294 -14.70 -3.84 9.58
C ALA A 294 -14.91 -5.12 8.76
N PHE A 295 -13.92 -5.55 7.96
CA PHE A 295 -14.02 -6.82 7.23
C PHE A 295 -13.97 -8.03 8.13
N ASN A 296 -13.14 -8.03 9.17
CA ASN A 296 -13.12 -9.11 10.15
C ASN A 296 -14.46 -9.22 10.86
N ALA A 297 -14.99 -8.11 11.37
CA ALA A 297 -16.30 -8.07 12.01
C ALA A 297 -17.41 -8.54 11.07
N PHE A 298 -17.42 -8.08 9.82
CA PHE A 298 -18.37 -8.52 8.80
C PHE A 298 -18.26 -10.03 8.54
N SER A 299 -17.04 -10.55 8.39
CA SER A 299 -16.80 -11.98 8.15
C SER A 299 -17.27 -12.86 9.32
N ILE A 300 -17.12 -12.40 10.55
CA ILE A 300 -17.51 -13.14 11.76
C ILE A 300 -19.05 -13.13 11.94
N GLU A 301 -19.69 -11.97 11.78
CA GLU A 301 -21.10 -11.79 12.10
C GLU A 301 -22.04 -12.23 10.97
N TRP A 302 -21.69 -11.93 9.73
CA TRP A 302 -22.58 -12.15 8.59
C TRP A 302 -22.46 -13.56 8.02
N ILE A 303 -21.26 -14.14 8.07
CA ILE A 303 -20.99 -15.39 7.37
C ILE A 303 -21.21 -16.59 8.29
N ARG A 304 -22.40 -17.18 8.18
CA ARG A 304 -22.86 -18.30 9.01
C ARG A 304 -22.49 -19.66 8.43
N GLU A 305 -22.42 -19.75 7.11
CA GLU A 305 -22.04 -20.94 6.34
C GLU A 305 -20.51 -20.99 6.21
N ASP A 306 -19.92 -22.18 6.30
CA ASP A 306 -18.46 -22.42 6.15
C ASP A 306 -17.57 -21.60 7.11
N ARG A 307 -17.80 -21.76 8.41
CA ARG A 307 -17.06 -21.04 9.48
C ARG A 307 -15.54 -21.24 9.44
N GLU A 308 -15.05 -22.30 8.80
CA GLU A 308 -13.62 -22.50 8.55
C GLU A 308 -13.01 -21.39 7.67
N GLN A 309 -13.77 -20.87 6.70
CA GLN A 309 -13.34 -19.80 5.79
C GLN A 309 -13.13 -18.47 6.51
N VAL A 310 -13.86 -18.21 7.60
CA VAL A 310 -13.67 -17.03 8.46
C VAL A 310 -12.26 -17.01 9.06
N LEU A 311 -11.72 -18.17 9.45
CA LEU A 311 -10.36 -18.27 10.01
C LEU A 311 -9.29 -17.90 8.97
N PHE A 312 -9.50 -18.26 7.70
CA PHE A 312 -8.59 -17.92 6.60
C PHE A 312 -8.58 -16.42 6.26
N VAL A 313 -9.58 -15.65 6.71
CA VAL A 313 -9.57 -14.18 6.63
C VAL A 313 -9.03 -13.56 7.92
N PHE A 314 -9.47 -14.06 9.08
CA PHE A 314 -9.16 -13.49 10.38
C PHE A 314 -7.68 -13.57 10.76
N PHE A 315 -7.06 -14.75 10.61
CA PHE A 315 -5.65 -14.91 11.02
C PHE A 315 -4.68 -14.12 10.13
N PRO A 316 -4.73 -14.20 8.78
CA PRO A 316 -3.79 -13.46 7.95
C PRO A 316 -3.96 -11.95 8.10
N SER A 317 -5.19 -11.45 8.24
CA SER A 317 -5.44 -10.01 8.41
C SER A 317 -4.98 -9.48 9.78
N SER A 318 -5.18 -10.26 10.85
CA SER A 318 -4.68 -9.93 12.19
C SER A 318 -3.15 -9.95 12.24
N LEU A 319 -2.52 -10.93 11.60
CA LEU A 319 -1.05 -11.01 11.48
C LEU A 319 -0.49 -9.85 10.67
N PHE A 320 -1.15 -9.48 9.58
CA PHE A 320 -0.79 -8.32 8.78
C PHE A 320 -0.84 -7.02 9.59
N LEU A 321 -1.90 -6.79 10.36
CA LEU A 321 -2.00 -5.64 11.27
C LEU A 321 -0.92 -5.64 12.35
N ALA A 322 -0.67 -6.80 12.97
CA ALA A 322 0.38 -6.95 13.97
C ALA A 322 1.76 -6.58 13.39
N GLY A 323 2.08 -7.09 12.20
CA GLY A 323 3.28 -6.73 11.45
C GLY A 323 3.33 -5.23 11.15
N LEU A 324 2.28 -4.68 10.53
CA LEU A 324 2.20 -3.26 10.16
C LEU A 324 2.45 -2.34 11.34
N TRP A 325 1.79 -2.56 12.49
CA TRP A 325 1.97 -1.74 13.69
C TRP A 325 3.32 -1.94 14.36
N THR A 326 3.95 -3.11 14.20
CA THR A 326 5.33 -3.35 14.64
C THR A 326 6.32 -2.52 13.84
N PHE A 327 6.21 -2.59 12.50
CA PHE A 327 7.08 -1.82 11.62
C PHE A 327 6.84 -0.32 11.78
N ALA A 328 5.59 0.13 11.64
CA ALA A 328 5.22 1.54 11.74
C ALA A 328 5.48 2.11 13.15
N GLY A 329 5.18 1.36 14.20
CA GLY A 329 5.38 1.80 15.59
C GLY A 329 6.85 2.07 15.91
N SER A 330 7.76 1.19 15.46
CA SER A 330 9.21 1.38 15.67
C SER A 330 9.75 2.61 14.94
N MET A 331 9.27 2.85 13.71
CA MET A 331 9.60 4.04 12.92
C MET A 331 9.06 5.31 13.59
N MET A 332 7.79 5.32 14.02
CA MET A 332 7.19 6.46 14.71
C MET A 332 7.88 6.78 16.05
N ALA A 333 8.35 5.77 16.78
CA ALA A 333 9.12 5.96 18.00
C ALA A 333 10.49 6.64 17.75
N ALA A 334 11.05 6.48 16.54
CA ALA A 334 12.31 7.07 16.13
C ALA A 334 12.19 8.40 15.38
N GLU A 335 10.98 8.91 15.21
CA GLU A 335 10.70 10.16 14.49
C GLU A 335 11.50 11.36 15.05
N SER A 336 11.79 12.35 14.21
CA SER A 336 12.56 13.51 14.63
C SER A 336 11.79 14.41 15.60
N SER A 337 12.50 15.00 16.57
CA SER A 337 11.92 15.92 17.55
C SER A 337 11.84 17.37 17.08
N ALA A 338 12.41 17.69 15.92
CA ALA A 338 12.52 19.05 15.43
C ALA A 338 11.18 19.51 14.83
N MET A 339 10.48 20.42 15.51
CA MET A 339 9.29 21.08 14.96
C MET A 339 9.69 22.44 14.38
N THR A 340 9.54 22.62 13.08
CA THR A 340 9.75 23.93 12.45
C THR A 340 8.65 24.92 12.84
N PRO A 341 8.92 26.25 12.80
CA PRO A 341 7.88 27.26 13.04
C PRO A 341 6.68 27.15 12.09
N ARG A 342 6.87 26.58 10.89
CA ARG A 342 5.80 26.31 9.94
C ARG A 342 4.82 25.25 10.48
N ILE A 343 5.34 24.11 10.93
CA ILE A 343 4.55 23.03 11.54
C ILE A 343 3.82 23.53 12.81
N GLN A 344 4.47 24.38 13.61
CA GLN A 344 3.84 24.94 14.81
C GLN A 344 2.61 25.82 14.51
N ARG A 345 2.52 26.41 13.32
CA ARG A 345 1.36 27.23 12.90
C ARG A 345 0.13 26.38 12.54
N GLU A 346 0.35 25.13 12.15
CA GLU A 346 -0.69 24.16 11.77
C GLU A 346 -1.25 23.41 12.99
N LEU A 347 -0.63 23.55 14.17
CA LEU A 347 -1.08 22.89 15.38
C LEU A 347 -2.50 23.35 15.79
N PRO A 348 -3.32 22.43 16.35
CA PRO A 348 -4.66 22.75 16.82
C PRO A 348 -4.64 23.87 17.87
N GLY A 349 -5.47 24.89 17.66
CA GLY A 349 -5.52 26.08 18.51
C GLY A 349 -6.15 25.84 19.88
N ASN A 350 -7.21 25.03 19.95
CA ASN A 350 -8.07 24.87 21.13
C ASN A 350 -7.60 23.71 22.02
N LEU A 351 -7.90 23.77 23.32
CA LEU A 351 -7.49 22.73 24.29
C LEU A 351 -8.09 21.35 23.95
N LEU A 352 -9.38 21.30 23.59
CA LEU A 352 -10.05 20.05 23.21
C LEU A 352 -9.47 19.44 21.93
N SER A 353 -9.24 20.26 20.90
CA SER A 353 -8.65 19.78 19.64
C SER A 353 -7.18 19.38 19.82
N ARG A 354 -6.46 19.97 20.77
CA ARG A 354 -5.14 19.47 21.16
C ARG A 354 -5.25 18.09 21.80
N LEU A 355 -6.12 17.89 22.79
CA LEU A 355 -6.23 16.58 23.44
C LEU A 355 -6.56 15.45 22.46
N THR A 356 -7.41 15.70 21.46
CA THR A 356 -7.80 14.67 20.49
C THR A 356 -6.85 14.52 19.30
N LEU A 357 -6.32 15.63 18.76
CA LEU A 357 -5.50 15.61 17.54
C LEU A 357 -4.00 15.58 17.82
N LEU A 358 -3.54 15.73 19.07
CA LEU A 358 -2.12 15.69 19.43
C LEU A 358 -1.46 14.36 19.05
N PHE A 359 -2.19 13.25 19.05
CA PHE A 359 -1.63 11.96 18.63
C PHE A 359 -1.37 11.88 17.12
N PHE A 360 -1.92 12.80 16.34
CA PHE A 360 -1.67 12.90 14.90
C PHE A 360 -0.56 13.89 14.57
N THR A 361 -0.07 14.70 15.52
CA THR A 361 0.96 15.72 15.25
C THR A 361 2.38 15.13 15.26
N PRO A 362 3.30 15.64 14.43
CA PRO A 362 4.66 15.11 14.32
C PRO A 362 5.42 15.03 15.64
N GLY A 363 6.27 14.01 15.75
CA GLY A 363 7.24 13.85 16.82
C GLY A 363 7.24 12.48 17.50
N PRO A 364 8.38 12.08 18.11
CA PRO A 364 8.59 10.74 18.63
C PRO A 364 7.75 10.39 19.86
N ALA A 365 7.32 11.39 20.66
CA ALA A 365 6.47 11.15 21.85
C ALA A 365 5.01 10.90 21.48
N THR A 366 4.47 11.74 20.60
CA THR A 366 3.13 11.58 20.05
C THR A 366 3.06 10.32 19.19
N GLY A 367 4.11 10.04 18.41
CA GLY A 367 4.28 8.82 17.63
C GLY A 367 4.30 7.55 18.47
N LEU A 368 5.07 7.53 19.59
CA LEU A 368 5.08 6.39 20.50
C LEU A 368 3.69 6.13 21.10
N VAL A 369 3.02 7.17 21.62
CA VAL A 369 1.68 6.99 22.22
C VAL A 369 0.66 6.55 21.17
N PHE A 370 0.71 7.13 19.96
CA PHE A 370 -0.14 6.69 18.86
C PHE A 370 0.10 5.21 18.50
N ALA A 371 1.36 4.77 18.44
CA ALA A 371 1.72 3.37 18.22
C ALA A 371 1.19 2.46 19.32
N CYS A 372 1.36 2.82 20.60
CA CYS A 372 0.85 2.03 21.72
C CYS A 372 -0.68 1.94 21.70
N LEU A 373 -1.39 3.04 21.42
CA LEU A 373 -2.85 3.05 21.31
C LEU A 373 -3.34 2.22 20.12
N GLY A 374 -2.63 2.27 18.98
CA GLY A 374 -2.92 1.44 17.82
C GLY A 374 -2.71 -0.05 18.08
N ILE A 375 -1.62 -0.43 18.75
CA ILE A 375 -1.36 -1.82 19.16
C ILE A 375 -2.44 -2.31 20.12
N LEU A 376 -2.83 -1.49 21.10
CA LEU A 376 -3.93 -1.82 22.02
C LEU A 376 -5.26 -1.97 21.27
N LEU A 377 -5.55 -1.12 20.29
CA LEU A 377 -6.73 -1.23 19.44
C LEU A 377 -6.74 -2.55 18.65
N VAL A 378 -5.62 -2.92 18.03
CA VAL A 378 -5.49 -4.19 17.30
C VAL A 378 -5.59 -5.39 18.25
N MET A 379 -4.97 -5.31 19.42
CA MET A 379 -5.05 -6.34 20.45
C MET A 379 -6.49 -6.56 20.90
N THR A 380 -7.20 -5.50 21.32
CA THR A 380 -8.58 -5.61 21.80
C THR A 380 -9.52 -6.08 20.70
N ALA A 381 -9.36 -5.56 19.47
CA ALA A 381 -10.10 -6.03 18.30
C ALA A 381 -9.93 -7.53 18.04
N SER A 382 -8.68 -8.02 18.09
CA SER A 382 -8.37 -9.42 17.85
C SER A 382 -8.92 -10.31 18.96
N LEU A 383 -8.87 -9.85 20.21
CA LEU A 383 -9.44 -10.59 21.35
C LEU A 383 -10.97 -10.69 21.26
N VAL A 384 -11.65 -9.59 20.97
CA VAL A 384 -13.11 -9.57 20.77
C VAL A 384 -13.50 -10.43 19.58
N GLY A 385 -12.77 -10.35 18.46
CA GLY A 385 -13.01 -11.19 17.29
C GLY A 385 -12.85 -12.69 17.61
N LEU A 386 -11.82 -13.05 18.38
CA LEU A 386 -11.57 -14.42 18.80
C LEU A 386 -12.69 -14.96 19.71
N GLU A 387 -13.15 -14.15 20.66
CA GLU A 387 -14.28 -14.48 21.55
C GLU A 387 -15.58 -14.69 20.75
N ARG A 388 -15.90 -13.79 19.81
CA ARG A 388 -17.07 -13.94 18.94
C ARG A 388 -17.00 -15.18 18.06
N ILE A 389 -15.85 -15.51 17.51
CA ILE A 389 -15.65 -16.75 16.73
C ILE A 389 -15.88 -17.98 17.62
N GLN A 390 -15.46 -17.93 18.89
CA GLN A 390 -15.69 -19.01 19.84
C GLN A 390 -17.17 -19.17 20.17
N ASP A 391 -17.89 -18.06 20.42
CA ASP A 391 -19.32 -18.05 20.76
C ASP A 391 -20.21 -18.60 19.64
N PHE A 392 -19.90 -18.25 18.40
CA PHE A 392 -20.65 -18.73 17.23
C PHE A 392 -20.31 -20.17 16.82
N GLY A 393 -19.32 -20.78 17.46
CA GLY A 393 -18.83 -22.13 17.16
C GLY A 393 -17.80 -22.13 16.03
N SER A 394 -16.71 -22.86 16.25
CA SER A 394 -15.62 -23.01 15.28
C SER A 394 -15.05 -24.44 15.28
N VAL A 395 -14.23 -24.76 14.28
CA VAL A 395 -13.47 -26.02 14.20
C VAL A 395 -12.38 -26.12 15.28
N LEU A 396 -11.92 -24.97 15.81
CA LEU A 396 -10.86 -24.91 16.80
C LEU A 396 -11.33 -25.40 18.18
N ARG A 397 -10.44 -26.08 18.89
CA ARG A 397 -10.70 -26.58 20.25
C ARG A 397 -10.62 -25.42 21.27
N PRO A 398 -11.35 -25.49 22.41
CA PRO A 398 -11.28 -24.45 23.46
C PRO A 398 -9.85 -24.17 23.98
N ARG A 399 -8.98 -25.18 23.96
CA ARG A 399 -7.55 -25.03 24.29
C ARG A 399 -6.82 -24.11 23.30
N GLU A 400 -7.10 -24.23 22.00
CA GLU A 400 -6.47 -23.45 20.94
C GLU A 400 -6.87 -21.97 21.04
N PHE A 401 -8.14 -21.69 21.34
CA PHE A 401 -8.62 -20.34 21.65
C PHE A 401 -7.86 -19.71 22.83
N THR A 402 -7.63 -20.49 23.89
CA THR A 402 -6.88 -20.01 25.06
C THR A 402 -5.41 -19.71 24.70
N ILE A 403 -4.78 -20.57 23.89
CA ILE A 403 -3.41 -20.35 23.39
C ILE A 403 -3.34 -19.06 22.56
N LEU A 404 -4.24 -18.90 21.58
CA LEU A 404 -4.30 -17.72 20.71
C LEU A 404 -4.51 -16.43 21.49
N ARG A 405 -5.44 -16.43 22.46
CA ARG A 405 -5.66 -15.30 23.36
C ARG A 405 -4.37 -14.91 24.09
N ASN A 406 -3.70 -15.88 24.70
CA ASN A 406 -2.48 -15.64 25.45
C ASN A 406 -1.34 -15.13 24.55
N LEU A 407 -1.23 -15.63 23.31
CA LEU A 407 -0.25 -15.15 22.34
C LEU A 407 -0.50 -13.71 21.92
N ILE A 408 -1.75 -13.33 21.65
CA ILE A 408 -2.13 -11.95 21.29
C ILE A 408 -1.75 -10.97 22.41
N VAL A 409 -2.06 -11.33 23.65
CA VAL A 409 -1.74 -10.51 24.84
C VAL A 409 -0.23 -10.44 25.06
N ALA A 410 0.47 -11.58 25.03
CA ALA A 410 1.91 -11.63 25.21
C ALA A 410 2.64 -10.81 24.14
N TYR A 411 2.31 -11.01 22.86
CA TYR A 411 2.92 -10.28 21.75
C TYR A 411 2.76 -8.76 21.89
N SER A 412 1.54 -8.30 22.14
CA SER A 412 1.22 -6.88 22.30
C SER A 412 1.93 -6.27 23.51
N SER A 413 2.02 -7.02 24.61
CA SER A 413 2.70 -6.60 25.83
C SER A 413 4.20 -6.40 25.60
N TYR A 414 4.88 -7.38 25.00
CA TYR A 414 6.31 -7.27 24.67
C TYR A 414 6.56 -6.14 23.67
N LEU A 415 5.73 -6.00 22.64
CA LEU A 415 5.90 -4.97 21.62
C LEU A 415 5.84 -3.56 22.22
N ILE A 416 4.87 -3.27 23.09
CA ILE A 416 4.75 -1.95 23.75
C ILE A 416 5.98 -1.65 24.62
N VAL A 417 6.46 -2.65 25.38
CA VAL A 417 7.69 -2.51 26.18
C VAL A 417 8.90 -2.26 25.27
N PHE A 418 9.02 -3.00 24.16
CA PHE A 418 10.11 -2.83 23.21
C PHE A 418 10.08 -1.45 22.53
N LEU A 419 8.91 -0.93 22.16
CA LEU A 419 8.80 0.42 21.59
C LEU A 419 9.24 1.52 22.58
N LEU A 420 8.96 1.34 23.87
CA LEU A 420 9.46 2.25 24.90
C LEU A 420 11.00 2.18 25.00
N LEU A 421 11.59 0.99 24.92
CA LEU A 421 13.04 0.81 24.89
C LEU A 421 13.66 1.39 23.61
N VAL A 422 13.05 1.20 22.45
CA VAL A 422 13.46 1.81 21.17
C VAL A 422 13.56 3.31 21.32
N ARG A 423 12.54 3.95 21.89
CA ARG A 423 12.56 5.38 22.18
C ARG A 423 13.75 5.77 23.06
N GLY A 424 14.02 5.00 24.11
CA GLY A 424 15.16 5.24 25.01
C GLY A 424 16.50 5.19 24.27
N ILE A 425 16.72 4.14 23.47
CA ILE A 425 17.95 3.97 22.67
C ILE A 425 18.08 5.08 21.64
N VAL A 426 17.02 5.40 20.90
CA VAL A 426 17.06 6.46 19.88
C VAL A 426 17.29 7.83 20.53
N ALA A 427 16.75 8.08 21.72
CA ALA A 427 17.02 9.31 22.46
C ALA A 427 18.50 9.42 22.85
N LEU A 428 19.14 8.32 23.26
CA LEU A 428 20.58 8.28 23.55
C LEU A 428 21.44 8.49 22.30
N VAL A 429 21.12 7.80 21.20
CA VAL A 429 21.84 7.95 19.92
C VAL A 429 21.74 9.39 19.40
N ARG A 430 20.60 10.04 19.63
CA ARG A 430 20.34 11.42 19.20
C ARG A 430 21.13 12.49 19.95
N ILE A 431 21.78 12.16 21.08
CA ILE A 431 22.61 13.12 21.81
C ILE A 431 23.78 13.59 20.92
N ASN A 432 24.37 12.67 20.15
CA ASN A 432 25.55 12.95 19.33
C ASN A 432 25.30 12.84 17.82
N ASN A 433 24.14 12.33 17.40
CA ASN A 433 23.84 12.05 16.00
C ASN A 433 22.44 12.53 15.61
N HIS A 434 22.16 12.58 14.30
CA HIS A 434 20.83 12.82 13.74
C HIS A 434 20.27 11.51 13.15
N PRO A 435 19.77 10.57 13.99
CA PRO A 435 19.30 9.29 13.50
C PRO A 435 18.08 9.47 12.60
N ARG A 436 18.06 8.73 11.50
CA ARG A 436 16.89 8.62 10.62
C ARG A 436 15.83 7.72 11.25
N VAL A 437 14.65 7.72 10.64
CA VAL A 437 13.48 6.97 11.12
C VAL A 437 13.72 5.45 11.07
N GLU A 438 14.49 4.96 10.10
CA GLU A 438 14.82 3.54 9.94
C GLU A 438 15.68 2.99 11.09
N VAL A 439 16.39 3.85 11.83
CA VAL A 439 17.16 3.46 13.02
C VAL A 439 16.23 2.88 14.10
N GLY A 440 14.96 3.31 14.14
CA GLY A 440 13.95 2.73 15.01
C GLY A 440 13.73 1.24 14.77
N MET A 441 13.72 0.83 13.50
CA MET A 441 13.59 -0.58 13.12
C MET A 441 14.80 -1.39 13.58
N ALA A 442 16.00 -0.88 13.29
CA ALA A 442 17.24 -1.54 13.69
C ALA A 442 17.34 -1.67 15.22
N ALA A 443 16.92 -0.64 15.96
CA ALA A 443 16.84 -0.67 17.41
C ALA A 443 15.82 -1.71 17.91
N LEU A 444 14.64 -1.80 17.28
CA LEU A 444 13.64 -2.81 17.65
C LEU A 444 14.17 -4.23 17.45
N ILE A 445 14.79 -4.49 16.29
CA ILE A 445 15.39 -5.80 15.98
C ILE A 445 16.49 -6.12 17.00
N ALA A 446 17.38 -5.17 17.29
CA ALA A 446 18.45 -5.35 18.28
C ALA A 446 17.87 -5.66 19.67
N ILE A 447 16.86 -4.91 20.13
CA ILE A 447 16.19 -5.16 21.41
C ILE A 447 15.54 -6.55 21.42
N ALA A 448 14.80 -6.92 20.38
CA ALA A 448 14.12 -8.22 20.31
C ALA A 448 15.12 -9.39 20.32
N VAL A 449 16.24 -9.26 19.60
CA VAL A 449 17.30 -10.27 19.57
C VAL A 449 18.00 -10.37 20.92
N LEU A 450 18.38 -9.24 21.53
CA LEU A 450 19.04 -9.23 22.84
C LEU A 450 18.10 -9.73 23.95
N ALA A 451 16.83 -9.36 23.92
CA ALA A 451 15.83 -9.84 24.86
C ALA A 451 15.64 -11.36 24.78
N ALA A 452 15.80 -11.96 23.60
CA ALA A 452 15.77 -13.42 23.44
C ALA A 452 17.08 -14.09 23.89
N LEU A 453 18.23 -13.56 23.45
CA LEU A 453 19.53 -14.23 23.62
C LEU A 453 20.13 -14.05 25.02
N VAL A 454 20.03 -12.85 25.62
CA VAL A 454 20.72 -12.53 26.88
C VAL A 454 20.19 -13.38 28.05
N PRO A 455 18.87 -13.44 28.32
CA PRO A 455 18.35 -14.23 29.44
C PRO A 455 18.62 -15.72 29.24
N TYR A 456 18.53 -16.20 27.99
CA TYR A 456 18.83 -17.59 27.64
C TYR A 456 20.31 -17.92 27.89
N SER A 457 21.23 -17.07 27.46
CA SER A 457 22.67 -17.29 27.64
C SER A 457 23.07 -17.29 29.12
N ILE A 458 22.49 -16.39 29.92
CA ILE A 458 22.71 -16.33 31.38
C ILE A 458 22.19 -17.61 32.05
N GLY A 459 20.97 -18.05 31.71
CA GLY A 459 20.40 -19.26 32.28
C GLY A 459 21.16 -20.52 31.86
N LEU A 460 21.63 -20.58 30.62
CA LEU A 460 22.46 -21.68 30.12
C LEU A 460 23.80 -21.74 30.85
N HIS A 461 24.45 -20.59 31.07
CA HIS A 461 25.69 -20.54 31.83
C HIS A 461 25.49 -20.95 33.30
N TYR A 462 24.40 -20.52 33.94
CA TYR A 462 24.07 -20.91 35.31
C TYR A 462 23.75 -22.41 35.45
N ASN A 463 23.27 -23.04 34.37
CA ASN A 463 22.98 -24.47 34.33
C ASN A 463 24.12 -25.31 33.70
N ASP A 464 25.37 -24.84 33.80
CA ASP A 464 26.55 -25.54 33.26
C ASP A 464 26.42 -25.98 31.80
N TYR A 465 25.79 -25.15 30.97
CA TYR A 465 25.50 -25.40 29.55
C TYR A 465 24.62 -26.63 29.27
N ARG A 466 23.89 -27.11 30.28
CA ARG A 466 22.90 -28.17 30.12
C ARG A 466 21.53 -27.59 29.78
N GLN A 467 20.68 -28.41 29.17
CA GLN A 467 19.28 -28.05 28.94
C GLN A 467 18.57 -27.82 30.29
N TYR A 468 17.76 -26.76 30.38
CA TYR A 468 16.96 -26.42 31.55
C TYR A 468 15.52 -26.07 31.15
N SER A 469 14.60 -26.26 32.09
CA SER A 469 13.20 -25.89 31.91
C SER A 469 13.00 -24.39 32.05
N TYR A 470 11.97 -23.87 31.39
CA TYR A 470 11.56 -22.47 31.53
C TYR A 470 11.30 -22.14 33.01
N ASN A 471 11.89 -21.04 33.49
CA ASN A 471 11.75 -20.55 34.85
C ASN A 471 11.46 -19.05 34.83
N GLY A 472 10.97 -18.48 35.93
CA GLY A 472 10.41 -17.13 35.92
C GLY A 472 11.38 -16.00 35.59
N TRP A 473 12.67 -16.21 35.80
CA TRP A 473 13.72 -15.27 35.39
C TRP A 473 13.84 -15.13 33.86
N GLN A 474 13.31 -16.09 33.10
CA GLN A 474 13.30 -16.07 31.63
C GLN A 474 12.13 -15.25 31.06
N ILE A 475 11.32 -14.57 31.88
CA ILE A 475 10.19 -13.76 31.42
C ILE A 475 10.60 -12.63 30.45
N THR A 476 11.85 -12.19 30.48
CA THR A 476 12.36 -11.19 29.51
C THR A 476 12.63 -11.80 28.13
N ASN A 477 12.73 -13.14 28.03
CA ASN A 477 12.90 -13.87 26.78
C ASN A 477 11.56 -14.11 26.08
N TRP A 478 11.15 -13.12 25.29
CA TRP A 478 9.88 -13.15 24.57
C TRP A 478 9.72 -14.38 23.66
N VAL A 479 10.79 -14.86 23.01
CA VAL A 479 10.72 -16.05 22.11
C VAL A 479 10.37 -17.29 22.91
N TRP A 480 11.04 -17.52 24.04
CA TRP A 480 10.77 -18.69 24.86
C TRP A 480 9.41 -18.58 25.56
N THR A 481 9.03 -17.39 26.03
CA THR A 481 7.69 -17.16 26.60
C THR A 481 6.58 -17.48 25.61
N LEU A 482 6.71 -17.03 24.35
CA LEU A 482 5.73 -17.37 23.30
C LEU A 482 5.76 -18.86 22.97
N GLY A 483 6.93 -19.50 22.92
CA GLY A 483 7.07 -20.95 22.74
C GLY A 483 6.35 -21.76 23.82
N VAL A 484 6.56 -21.43 25.10
CA VAL A 484 5.85 -22.08 26.23
C VAL A 484 4.34 -21.85 26.15
N THR A 485 3.92 -20.69 25.62
CA THR A 485 2.50 -20.37 25.40
C THR A 485 1.86 -21.23 24.32
N LEU A 486 2.60 -21.59 23.28
CA LEU A 486 2.16 -22.54 22.27
C LEU A 486 2.04 -23.97 22.83
N ASP A 487 3.02 -24.40 23.62
CA ASP A 487 3.14 -25.81 24.01
C ASP A 487 2.26 -26.18 25.20
N ASN A 488 2.34 -25.45 26.31
CA ASN A 488 1.86 -25.94 27.61
C ASN A 488 1.01 -24.97 28.44
N GLN A 489 0.64 -23.82 27.86
CA GLN A 489 0.03 -22.67 28.55
C GLN A 489 0.87 -22.17 29.74
N PRO A 490 1.42 -20.94 29.70
CA PRO A 490 2.24 -20.43 30.78
C PRO A 490 1.42 -20.34 32.08
N PRO A 491 2.07 -20.51 33.25
CA PRO A 491 1.50 -20.10 34.52
C PRO A 491 0.86 -18.70 34.45
N GLN A 492 -0.32 -18.53 35.04
CA GLN A 492 -1.11 -17.29 34.97
C GLN A 492 -0.31 -16.04 35.36
N TRP A 493 0.55 -16.16 36.38
CA TRP A 493 1.37 -15.06 36.88
C TRP A 493 2.31 -14.45 35.81
N ILE A 494 2.72 -15.23 34.79
CA ILE A 494 3.55 -14.72 33.67
C ILE A 494 2.75 -13.75 32.80
N MET A 495 1.49 -14.07 32.53
CA MET A 495 0.62 -13.20 31.73
C MET A 495 0.25 -11.94 32.51
N GLU A 496 -0.05 -12.06 33.80
CA GLU A 496 -0.34 -10.92 34.66
C GLU A 496 0.83 -9.94 34.75
N THR A 497 2.05 -10.46 34.91
CA THR A 497 3.27 -9.64 34.94
C THR A 497 3.56 -8.98 33.59
N ALA A 498 3.34 -9.68 32.46
CA ALA A 498 3.47 -9.08 31.13
C ALA A 498 2.48 -7.93 30.91
N VAL A 499 1.21 -8.11 31.31
CA VAL A 499 0.18 -7.06 31.25
C VAL A 499 0.51 -5.89 32.17
N ALA A 500 0.98 -6.15 33.40
CA ALA A 500 1.41 -5.09 34.31
C ALA A 500 2.57 -4.27 33.70
N ALA A 501 3.57 -4.94 33.11
CA ALA A 501 4.68 -4.27 32.43
C ALA A 501 4.21 -3.43 31.23
N MET A 502 3.26 -3.95 30.44
CA MET A 502 2.63 -3.22 29.34
C MET A 502 1.93 -1.95 29.82
N LEU A 503 1.13 -2.03 30.90
CA LEU A 503 0.43 -0.87 31.46
C LEU A 503 1.40 0.18 32.00
N ILE A 504 2.46 -0.24 32.70
CA ILE A 504 3.52 0.66 33.16
C ILE A 504 4.20 1.34 31.97
N ALA A 505 4.56 0.57 30.92
CA ALA A 505 5.20 1.13 29.73
C ALA A 505 4.30 2.13 29.00
N LEU A 506 2.99 1.88 28.93
CA LEU A 506 2.02 2.82 28.37
C LEU A 506 1.95 4.12 29.20
N LEU A 507 1.89 4.02 30.53
CA LEU A 507 1.87 5.19 31.41
C LEU A 507 3.14 6.02 31.28
N VAL A 508 4.31 5.38 31.18
CA VAL A 508 5.58 6.05 30.91
C VAL A 508 5.55 6.73 29.54
N ALA A 509 5.05 6.06 28.50
CA ALA A 509 4.91 6.64 27.17
C ALA A 509 4.05 7.93 27.20
N ILE A 510 2.90 7.88 27.86
CA ILE A 510 2.00 9.04 28.04
C ILE A 510 2.69 10.16 28.81
N ALA A 511 3.39 9.85 29.90
CA ALA A 511 4.12 10.83 30.71
C ALA A 511 5.17 11.59 29.88
N THR A 512 5.80 10.94 28.90
CA THR A 512 6.81 11.57 28.04
C THR A 512 6.24 12.60 27.05
N VAL A 513 4.92 12.63 26.82
CA VAL A 513 4.25 13.62 25.95
C VAL A 513 4.08 14.97 26.65
N GLY A 514 3.97 15.00 27.98
CA GLY A 514 3.49 16.14 28.77
C GLY A 514 4.20 17.48 28.51
N ARG A 515 5.50 17.49 28.21
CA ARG A 515 6.23 18.74 27.92
C ARG A 515 5.97 19.31 26.51
N ARG A 516 5.54 18.48 25.54
CA ARG A 516 5.28 18.91 24.14
C ARG A 516 3.81 19.14 23.83
N ALA A 517 2.88 18.55 24.60
CA ALA A 517 1.47 18.93 24.58
C ALA A 517 1.26 20.44 24.88
N LEU A 518 2.25 21.06 25.52
CA LEU A 518 2.30 22.49 25.85
C LEU A 518 2.82 23.36 24.71
N ALA A 519 3.29 22.81 23.57
CA ALA A 519 3.73 23.63 22.44
C ALA A 519 2.56 24.46 21.89
N ILE A 520 2.72 25.79 21.92
CA ILE A 520 1.66 26.74 21.57
C ILE A 520 1.73 27.03 20.08
N ARG A 521 0.57 27.06 19.42
CA ARG A 521 0.44 27.53 18.03
C ARG A 521 1.04 28.93 17.92
N THR A 522 2.13 29.07 17.17
CA THR A 522 2.70 30.38 16.87
C THR A 522 1.81 31.11 15.86
N ALA A 523 1.52 32.38 16.10
CA ALA A 523 0.74 33.17 15.15
C ALA A 523 1.47 33.30 13.80
N THR A 524 0.72 33.20 12.69
CA THR A 524 1.23 33.50 11.35
C THR A 524 1.60 34.99 11.27
N PRO A 525 2.82 35.35 10.81
CA PRO A 525 3.20 36.74 10.62
C PRO A 525 2.27 37.45 9.66
N LYS A 526 1.91 38.71 9.94
CA LYS A 526 0.97 39.51 9.13
C LYS A 526 1.39 39.60 7.66
N ALA A 527 2.68 39.76 7.40
CA ALA A 527 3.24 39.82 6.04
C ALA A 527 2.96 38.55 5.20
N VAL A 528 2.90 37.37 5.82
CA VAL A 528 2.60 36.11 5.13
C VAL A 528 1.10 36.01 4.81
N LEU A 529 0.24 36.48 5.72
CA LEU A 529 -1.21 36.53 5.50
C LEU A 529 -1.57 37.51 4.38
N GLU A 530 -0.85 38.64 4.31
CA GLU A 530 -1.03 39.63 3.24
C GLU A 530 -0.57 39.08 1.89
N ALA A 531 0.55 38.35 1.82
CA ALA A 531 1.01 37.69 0.61
C ALA A 531 0.04 36.59 0.12
N GLN A 532 -0.53 35.78 1.03
CA GLN A 532 -1.52 34.75 0.68
C GLN A 532 -2.87 35.30 0.23
N ARG A 533 -3.20 36.54 0.59
CA ARG A 533 -4.45 37.20 0.18
C ARG A 533 -4.33 37.83 -1.21
N ASN A 534 -3.10 38.05 -1.67
CA ASN A 534 -2.76 38.68 -2.95
C ASN A 534 -2.34 37.66 -4.04
N ALA A 535 -2.17 36.40 -3.67
CA ALA A 535 -1.91 35.25 -4.56
C ALA A 535 -3.20 34.44 -4.74
#